data_AF-A0A015JZA3-F1
#
_entry.id   AF-A0A015JZA3-F1
#
_cell.length_a   1.000
_cell.length_b   1.000
_cell.length_c   1.000
_cell.angle_alpha   90.00
_cell.angle_beta   90.00
_cell.angle_gamma   90.00
#
_symmetry.space_group_name_H-M   'P 1'
#
loop_
_entity.id
_entity.type
_entity.pdbx_description
1 polymer ?
#
loop_
_entity_poly.entity_id
_entity_poly.type
_entity_poly.pdbx_seq_one_letter_code
_entity_poly.pdbx_strand_id
1 'polypeptide(L)'
;MEPELKARNEGPITIYLNDTFIKDLQSQNIFINITTELEQFLKDTNQIDQVYHDEKLISCGSWAGRLGELACEDFLMIIRAIKPRLSQIIGVNHEDYDQLLQSIPDEMNEHKTSFIHHRFWVQKLFSV
;
A
#
# COMPACT_ATOMS: atom_id res chain seq x y z
N MET A 1 -3.18 6.35 -8.91
CA MET A 1 -1.79 6.28 -8.43
C MET A 1 -1.78 5.07 -7.55
N GLU A 2 -0.92 4.10 -7.84
CA GLU A 2 -0.92 2.83 -7.12
C GLU A 2 0.18 2.85 -6.06
N PRO A 3 -0.12 2.56 -4.78
CA PRO A 3 0.90 2.50 -3.74
C PRO A 3 1.72 1.21 -3.84
N GLU A 4 3.01 1.28 -3.53
CA GLU A 4 3.73 0.10 -3.06
C GLU A 4 3.04 -0.44 -1.81
N LEU A 5 2.94 -1.77 -1.69
CA LEU A 5 2.35 -2.36 -0.48
C LEU A 5 3.21 -2.11 0.76
N LYS A 6 4.54 -1.99 0.62
CA LYS A 6 5.44 -1.71 1.75
C LYS A 6 5.65 -0.22 1.92
N ALA A 7 5.39 0.29 3.13
CA ALA A 7 5.71 1.67 3.46
C ALA A 7 7.21 1.84 3.78
N ARG A 8 7.63 3.09 3.91
CA ARG A 8 8.92 3.52 4.43
C ARG A 8 8.73 4.01 5.86
N ASN A 9 9.70 3.70 6.72
CA ASN A 9 9.66 4.04 8.16
C ASN A 9 8.38 3.54 8.83
N GLU A 10 7.99 2.29 8.61
CA GLU A 10 6.89 1.67 9.32
C GLU A 10 7.31 1.37 10.76
N GLY A 11 6.39 1.53 11.71
CA GLY A 11 6.57 1.01 13.05
C GLY A 11 6.16 -0.48 13.14
N PRO A 12 6.44 -1.14 14.28
CA PRO A 12 6.28 -2.57 14.44
C PRO A 12 4.84 -3.09 14.21
N ILE A 13 3.81 -2.35 14.61
CA ILE A 13 2.40 -2.74 14.45
C ILE A 13 2.03 -2.68 12.96
N THR A 14 2.40 -1.59 12.29
CA THR A 14 2.19 -1.41 10.85
C THR A 14 2.90 -2.50 10.06
N ILE A 15 4.18 -2.78 10.36
CA ILE A 15 4.94 -3.89 9.74
C ILE A 15 4.21 -5.21 9.95
N TYR A 16 3.79 -5.50 11.17
CA TYR A 16 3.16 -6.77 11.52
C TYR A 16 1.87 -7.03 10.73
N LEU A 17 0.97 -6.04 10.68
CA LEU A 17 -0.31 -6.16 9.97
C LEU A 17 -0.11 -6.15 8.46
N ASN A 18 0.77 -5.28 7.95
CA ASN A 18 1.02 -5.15 6.53
C ASN A 18 1.75 -6.38 5.95
N ASP A 19 2.76 -6.92 6.65
CA ASP A 19 3.40 -8.18 6.22
C ASP A 19 2.43 -9.36 6.26
N THR A 20 1.49 -9.39 7.22
CA THR A 20 0.44 -10.41 7.25
C THR A 20 -0.47 -10.27 6.03
N PHE A 21 -0.88 -9.05 5.68
CA PHE A 21 -1.66 -8.78 4.49
C PHE A 21 -0.93 -9.20 3.20
N ILE A 22 0.35 -8.83 3.07
CA ILE A 22 1.19 -9.19 1.93
C ILE A 22 1.29 -10.72 1.80
N LYS A 23 1.56 -11.43 2.90
CA LYS A 23 1.62 -12.91 2.91
C LYS A 23 0.29 -13.53 2.50
N ASP A 24 -0.82 -12.95 2.93
CA ASP A 24 -2.14 -13.42 2.56
C ASP A 24 -2.42 -13.27 1.05
N LEU A 25 -2.04 -12.14 0.46
CA LEU A 25 -2.13 -11.93 -0.99
C LEU A 25 -1.25 -12.94 -1.74
N GLN A 26 0.00 -13.14 -1.30
CA GLN A 26 0.92 -14.11 -1.89
C GLN A 26 0.38 -15.55 -1.80
N SER A 27 -0.29 -15.91 -0.70
CA SER A 27 -0.92 -17.23 -0.55
C SER A 27 -2.04 -17.49 -1.56
N GLN A 28 -2.61 -16.43 -2.13
CA GLN A 28 -3.63 -16.45 -3.16
C GLN A 28 -3.03 -16.32 -4.57
N ASN A 29 -1.70 -16.41 -4.71
CA ASN A 29 -0.95 -16.21 -5.96
C ASN A 29 -1.16 -14.81 -6.57
N ILE A 30 -1.45 -13.80 -5.75
CA ILE A 30 -1.54 -12.42 -6.20
C ILE A 30 -0.13 -11.84 -6.36
N PHE A 31 0.15 -11.26 -7.52
CA PHE A 31 1.43 -10.61 -7.81
C PHE A 31 1.50 -9.22 -7.17
N ILE A 32 2.21 -9.13 -6.04
CA ILE A 32 2.26 -7.93 -5.19
C ILE A 32 3.19 -6.82 -5.71
N ASN A 33 4.12 -7.13 -6.61
CA ASN A 33 5.13 -6.18 -7.12
C ASN A 33 4.68 -5.52 -8.43
N ILE A 34 3.37 -5.48 -8.70
CA ILE A 34 2.87 -4.93 -9.96
C ILE A 34 3.28 -3.46 -10.12
N THR A 35 3.32 -2.66 -9.06
CA THR A 35 3.64 -1.22 -9.16
C THR A 35 5.07 -0.95 -9.61
N THR A 36 6.03 -1.81 -9.28
CA THR A 36 7.43 -1.67 -9.70
C THR A 36 7.71 -2.32 -11.06
N GLU A 37 6.88 -3.27 -11.48
CA GLU A 37 7.07 -4.02 -12.72
C GLU A 37 6.15 -3.54 -13.86
N LEU A 38 5.11 -2.74 -13.56
CA LEU A 38 4.05 -2.40 -14.51
C LEU A 38 4.59 -1.76 -15.79
N GLU A 39 5.63 -0.94 -15.71
CA GLU A 39 6.29 -0.38 -16.89
C GLU A 39 6.82 -1.48 -17.83
N GLN A 40 7.48 -2.50 -17.28
CA GLN A 40 7.99 -3.61 -18.07
C GLN A 40 6.84 -4.42 -18.66
N PHE A 41 5.81 -4.73 -17.86
CA PHE A 41 4.59 -5.39 -18.35
C PHE A 41 3.95 -4.64 -19.52
N LEU A 42 3.89 -3.31 -19.45
CA LEU A 42 3.35 -2.47 -20.52
C LEU A 42 4.20 -2.51 -21.78
N LYS A 43 5.54 -2.44 -21.63
CA LYS A 43 6.49 -2.54 -22.76
C LYS A 43 6.40 -3.90 -23.46
N ASP A 44 6.30 -4.98 -22.69
CA ASP A 44 6.25 -6.35 -23.21
C ASP A 44 5.02 -6.63 -24.08
N THR A 45 3.97 -5.80 -23.98
CA THR A 45 2.80 -5.89 -24.87
C THR A 45 3.12 -5.59 -26.34
N ASN A 46 4.23 -4.91 -26.63
CA ASN A 46 4.57 -4.35 -27.95
C ASN A 46 3.44 -3.49 -28.57
N GLN A 47 2.56 -2.94 -27.73
CA GLN A 47 1.42 -2.09 -28.12
C GLN A 47 1.54 -0.66 -27.58
N ILE A 48 2.60 -0.37 -26.84
CA ILE A 48 2.85 0.92 -26.19
C ILE A 48 4.07 1.55 -26.85
N ASP A 49 3.91 2.80 -27.27
CA ASP A 49 4.96 3.60 -27.91
C ASP A 49 5.90 4.17 -26.85
N GLN A 50 5.31 4.82 -25.85
CA GLN A 50 6.01 5.44 -24.74
C GLN A 50 5.26 5.18 -23.43
N VAL A 51 6.03 4.81 -22.40
CA VAL A 51 5.58 4.78 -21.01
C VAL A 51 6.17 5.99 -20.28
N TYR A 52 5.34 6.65 -19.49
CA TYR A 52 5.74 7.68 -18.55
C TYR A 52 5.41 7.21 -17.13
N HIS A 53 6.33 7.46 -16.21
CA HIS A 53 6.26 7.01 -14.83
C HIS A 53 6.70 8.14 -13.90
N ASP A 54 5.81 8.53 -12.99
CA ASP A 54 6.12 9.38 -11.84
C ASP A 54 6.01 8.60 -10.55
N GLU A 55 6.91 8.90 -9.62
CA GLU A 55 6.84 8.46 -8.22
C GLU A 55 6.54 9.64 -7.30
N LYS A 56 5.67 9.40 -6.32
CA LYS A 56 5.37 10.36 -5.25
C LYS A 56 5.40 9.68 -3.90
N LEU A 57 6.13 10.28 -2.98
CA LEU A 57 6.11 9.87 -1.58
C LEU A 57 4.93 10.57 -0.88
N ILE A 58 4.03 9.77 -0.31
CA ILE A 58 2.87 10.23 0.45
C ILE A 58 3.10 9.91 1.91
N SER A 59 3.31 10.95 2.72
CA SER A 59 3.47 10.85 4.16
C SER A 59 2.14 10.54 4.87
N CYS A 60 2.18 9.76 5.95
CA CYS A 60 1.01 9.36 6.72
C CYS A 60 1.11 9.85 8.16
N GLY A 61 0.01 10.40 8.68
CA GLY A 61 -0.09 10.95 10.04
C GLY A 61 -0.31 12.46 10.05
N SER A 62 -0.77 12.97 11.18
CA SER A 62 -1.05 14.39 11.40
C SER A 62 0.20 15.28 11.30
N TRP A 63 1.39 14.72 11.49
CA TRP A 63 2.66 15.43 11.27
C TRP A 63 2.82 15.93 9.82
N ALA A 64 2.13 15.30 8.85
CA ALA A 64 2.15 15.68 7.43
C ALA A 64 0.93 16.56 7.04
N GLY A 65 0.21 17.10 8.02
CA GLY A 65 -0.98 17.91 7.82
C GLY A 65 -2.16 17.09 7.28
N ARG A 66 -3.16 17.79 6.72
CA ARG A 66 -4.45 17.17 6.36
C ARG A 66 -4.33 16.03 5.34
N LEU A 67 -3.38 16.12 4.40
CA LEU A 67 -3.15 15.04 3.45
C LEU A 67 -2.62 13.78 4.13
N GLY A 68 -1.72 13.94 5.12
CA GLY A 68 -1.18 12.80 5.87
C GLY A 68 -2.20 12.14 6.77
N GLU A 69 -3.12 12.90 7.36
CA GLU A 69 -4.27 12.36 8.10
C GLU A 69 -5.14 11.51 7.18
N LEU A 70 -5.51 12.03 6.01
CA LEU A 70 -6.31 11.29 5.02
C LEU A 70 -5.61 10.03 4.54
N ALA A 71 -4.29 10.07 4.30
CA ALA A 71 -3.53 8.90 3.90
C ALA A 71 -3.47 7.83 5.00
N CYS A 72 -3.37 8.25 6.27
CA CYS A 72 -3.45 7.33 7.42
C CYS A 72 -4.85 6.71 7.54
N GLU A 73 -5.91 7.53 7.40
CA GLU A 73 -7.30 7.07 7.40
C GLU A 73 -7.55 6.04 6.28
N ASP A 74 -7.05 6.30 5.07
CA ASP A 74 -7.18 5.39 3.92
C ASP A 74 -6.52 4.03 4.17
N PHE A 75 -5.28 4.03 4.68
CA PHE A 75 -4.61 2.80 5.10
C PHE A 75 -5.42 2.03 6.15
N LEU A 76 -5.93 2.72 7.18
CA LEU A 76 -6.75 2.10 8.22
C LEU A 76 -8.06 1.54 7.67
N MET A 77 -8.67 2.19 6.68
CA MET A 77 -9.86 1.67 6.02
C MET A 77 -9.59 0.34 5.32
N ILE A 78 -8.45 0.22 4.60
CA ILE A 78 -8.05 -1.03 3.94
C ILE A 78 -7.86 -2.15 4.97
N ILE A 79 -7.04 -1.91 5.99
CA ILE A 79 -6.72 -2.92 7.00
C ILE A 79 -7.97 -3.31 7.82
N ARG A 80 -8.86 -2.35 8.11
CA ARG A 80 -10.14 -2.63 8.77
C ARG A 80 -11.08 -3.47 7.90
N ALA A 81 -11.13 -3.24 6.59
CA ALA A 81 -12.00 -3.99 5.69
C ALA A 81 -11.64 -5.48 5.61
N ILE A 82 -10.36 -5.82 5.76
CA ILE A 82 -9.85 -7.20 5.73
C ILE A 82 -9.75 -7.85 7.12
N LYS A 83 -10.24 -7.16 8.16
CA LYS A 83 -10.16 -7.60 9.56
C LYS A 83 -10.54 -9.08 9.78
N PRO A 84 -11.70 -9.60 9.31
CA PRO A 84 -12.09 -10.97 9.61
C PRO A 84 -11.05 -12.01 9.16
N ARG A 85 -10.39 -11.74 8.03
CA ARG A 85 -9.35 -12.61 7.48
C ARG A 85 -8.04 -12.46 8.24
N LEU A 86 -7.58 -11.23 8.45
CA LEU A 86 -6.30 -10.99 9.12
C LEU A 86 -6.33 -11.41 10.58
N SER A 87 -7.41 -11.15 11.32
CA SER A 87 -7.55 -11.57 12.71
C SER A 87 -7.48 -13.10 12.85
N GLN A 88 -8.06 -13.84 11.90
CA GLN A 88 -7.96 -15.29 11.85
C GLN A 88 -6.52 -15.76 11.59
N ILE A 89 -5.82 -15.13 10.64
CA ILE A 89 -4.44 -15.49 10.28
C ILE A 89 -3.48 -15.27 11.46
N ILE A 90 -3.64 -14.16 12.18
CA ILE A 90 -2.78 -13.83 13.33
C ILE A 90 -3.25 -14.43 14.65
N GLY A 91 -4.44 -15.05 14.67
CA GLY A 91 -4.97 -15.75 15.84
C GLY A 91 -5.44 -14.85 16.98
N VAL A 92 -5.87 -13.62 16.69
CA VAL A 92 -6.42 -12.69 17.69
C VAL A 92 -7.93 -12.53 17.54
N ASN A 93 -8.61 -12.15 18.62
CA ASN A 93 -10.02 -11.83 18.55
C ASN A 93 -10.24 -10.44 17.90
N HIS A 94 -11.48 -10.10 17.61
CA HIS A 94 -11.82 -8.84 16.94
C HIS A 94 -11.55 -7.59 17.79
N GLU A 95 -11.61 -7.69 19.12
CA GLU A 95 -11.38 -6.56 20.03
C GLU A 95 -9.88 -6.24 20.12
N ASP A 96 -9.04 -7.26 20.28
CA ASP A 96 -7.58 -7.14 20.26
C ASP A 96 -7.10 -6.56 18.91
N TYR A 97 -7.71 -6.99 17.81
CA TYR A 97 -7.42 -6.45 16.49
C TYR A 97 -7.74 -4.94 16.40
N ASP A 98 -8.88 -4.51 16.94
CA ASP A 98 -9.25 -3.10 16.94
C ASP A 98 -8.30 -2.24 17.79
N GLN A 99 -7.77 -2.79 18.89
CA GLN A 99 -6.75 -2.13 19.71
C GLN A 99 -5.44 -1.92 18.94
N LEU A 100 -5.03 -2.90 18.11
CA LEU A 100 -3.88 -2.73 17.21
C LEU A 100 -4.13 -1.57 16.24
N LEU A 101 -5.31 -1.51 15.62
CA LEU A 101 -5.65 -0.44 14.67
C LEU A 101 -5.65 0.95 15.31
N GLN A 102 -6.09 1.06 16.57
CA GLN A 102 -6.12 2.33 17.30
C GLN A 102 -4.71 2.90 17.54
N SER A 103 -3.69 2.04 17.60
CA SER A 103 -2.30 2.45 17.86
C SER A 103 -1.56 2.91 16.60
N ILE A 104 -2.05 2.55 15.41
CA ILE A 104 -1.36 2.82 14.13
C ILE A 104 -1.18 4.32 13.84
N PRO A 105 -2.17 5.22 14.04
CA PRO A 105 -1.97 6.65 13.82
C PRO A 105 -0.79 7.23 14.60
N ASP A 106 -0.68 6.88 15.89
CA ASP A 106 0.38 7.37 16.76
C ASP A 106 1.73 6.79 16.34
N GLU A 107 1.77 5.51 15.99
CA GLU A 107 2.96 4.87 15.45
C GLU A 107 3.43 5.51 14.14
N MET A 108 2.52 5.75 13.19
CA MET A 108 2.84 6.42 11.92
C MET A 108 3.35 7.84 12.11
N ASN A 109 2.83 8.55 13.12
CA ASN A 109 3.33 9.87 13.53
C ASN A 109 4.75 9.80 14.11
N GLU A 110 5.00 8.84 15.02
CA GLU A 110 6.30 8.65 15.66
C GLU A 110 7.38 8.30 14.64
N HIS A 111 7.10 7.34 13.77
CA HIS A 111 8.05 6.84 12.80
C HIS A 111 8.12 7.67 11.52
N LYS A 112 7.22 8.63 11.33
CA LYS A 112 7.09 9.43 10.09
C LYS A 112 6.93 8.54 8.87
N THR A 113 5.97 7.62 8.96
CA THR A 113 5.68 6.63 7.92
C THR A 113 5.25 7.28 6.62
N SER A 114 5.59 6.69 5.49
CA SER A 114 5.18 7.15 4.16
C SER A 114 5.10 6.03 3.13
N PHE A 115 4.26 6.18 2.11
CA PHE A 115 4.09 5.22 1.01
C PHE A 115 4.56 5.82 -0.31
N ILE A 116 5.30 5.03 -1.10
CA ILE A 116 5.63 5.40 -2.48
C ILE A 116 4.42 5.07 -3.34
N HIS A 117 3.96 6.06 -4.09
CA HIS A 117 2.87 5.93 -5.06
C HIS A 117 3.41 6.09 -6.47
N HIS A 118 3.00 5.19 -7.34
CA HIS A 118 3.38 5.19 -8.74
C HIS A 118 2.23 5.71 -9.59
N ARG A 119 2.54 6.59 -10.54
CA ARG A 119 1.62 7.03 -11.57
C ARG A 119 2.20 6.67 -12.92
N PHE A 120 1.44 5.90 -13.68
CA PHE A 120 1.77 5.56 -15.06
C PHE A 120 0.77 6.22 -15.99
N TRP A 121 1.26 6.72 -17.13
CA TRP A 121 0.43 7.02 -18.29
C TRP A 121 1.20 6.64 -19.54
N VAL A 122 0.47 6.25 -20.57
CA VAL A 122 1.05 5.62 -21.75
C VAL A 122 0.49 6.22 -23.02
N GLN A 123 1.30 6.19 -24.07
CA GLN A 123 0.86 6.41 -25.43
C GLN A 123 0.78 5.06 -26.15
N LYS A 124 -0.42 4.71 -26.62
CA LYS A 124 -0.62 3.49 -27.41
C LYS A 124 0.02 3.65 -28.79
N LEU A 125 0.61 2.59 -29.32
CA LEU A 125 1.00 2.53 -30.73
C LEU A 125 -0.27 2.58 -31.59
N PHE A 126 -0.35 3.60 -32.44
CA PHE A 126 -1.32 3.64 -33.50
C PHE A 126 -0.66 3.11 -34.77
N SER A 127 -1.19 2.01 -35.30
CA SER A 127 -0.85 1.55 -36.64
C SER A 127 -1.28 2.63 -37.64
N VAL A 128 -0.36 3.12 -38.45
CA VAL A 128 -0.65 3.95 -39.63
C VAL A 128 -1.00 3.03 -40.79
#